data_AF-A0A4Q3Y073-F1
#
_entry.id   AF-A0A4Q3Y073-F1
#
_cell.length_a   1.000
_cell.length_b   1.000
_cell.length_c   1.000
_cell.angle_alpha   90.00
_cell.angle_beta   90.00
_cell.angle_gamma   90.00
#
_symmetry.space_group_name_H-M   'P 1'
#
loop_
_entity.id
_entity.type
_entity.pdbx_description
1 polymer ?
#
loop_
_entity_poly.entity_id
_entity_poly.type
_entity_poly.pdbx_seq_one_letter_code
_entity_poly.pdbx_strand_id
1 'polypeptide(L)'
;MNKYIGIVAATVLLSLGMSSASFAQTVQHRVLGQDRGHVAIVGTDGKVEWDADCPGTAHDIMMLPNGNILLQTGGSNVVEMNRMRQIVWRWDAKPKAPYDGRVEVHAFQRLKTGDTMIAESGNKRIIEVSPSGKIVREVPIQVDKPDPHRDTRM
;
A
#
# COMPACT_ATOMS: atom_id res chain seq x y z
N MET A 1 -42.30 -16.43 -79.64
CA MET A 1 -43.26 -15.88 -78.66
C MET A 1 -43.31 -16.81 -77.46
N ASN A 2 -42.98 -16.31 -76.26
CA ASN A 2 -43.28 -16.84 -74.91
C ASN A 2 -42.77 -18.27 -74.56
N LYS A 3 -42.13 -18.57 -73.43
CA LYS A 3 -42.33 -18.07 -72.04
C LYS A 3 -41.04 -18.24 -71.23
N TYR A 4 -40.65 -17.21 -70.46
CA TYR A 4 -39.70 -17.33 -69.35
C TYR A 4 -40.48 -17.76 -68.09
N ILE A 5 -40.06 -18.86 -67.47
CA ILE A 5 -40.56 -19.33 -66.17
C ILE A 5 -39.63 -18.74 -65.12
N GLY A 6 -40.12 -17.77 -64.35
CA GLY A 6 -39.39 -17.19 -63.22
C GLY A 6 -39.57 -18.07 -61.97
N ILE A 7 -38.46 -18.58 -61.44
CA ILE A 7 -38.41 -19.20 -60.10
C ILE A 7 -38.12 -18.08 -59.11
N VAL A 8 -39.07 -17.77 -58.22
CA VAL A 8 -38.86 -16.87 -57.09
C VAL A 8 -38.31 -17.71 -55.94
N ALA A 9 -37.02 -17.60 -55.67
CA ALA A 9 -36.41 -18.16 -54.46
C ALA A 9 -36.63 -17.18 -53.30
N ALA A 10 -37.46 -17.56 -52.33
CA ALA A 10 -37.65 -16.79 -51.10
C ALA A 10 -36.44 -17.01 -50.16
N THR A 11 -35.59 -16.01 -50.03
CA THR A 11 -34.49 -16.02 -49.06
C THR A 11 -35.02 -15.62 -47.69
N VAL A 12 -35.11 -16.58 -46.76
CA VAL A 12 -35.39 -16.29 -45.35
C VAL A 12 -34.08 -15.82 -44.70
N LEU A 13 -33.95 -14.51 -44.47
CA LEU A 13 -32.88 -13.97 -43.63
C LEU A 13 -33.23 -14.22 -42.15
N LEU A 14 -32.56 -15.20 -41.53
CA LEU A 14 -32.60 -15.40 -40.10
C LEU A 14 -31.69 -14.36 -39.44
N SER A 15 -32.26 -13.28 -38.91
CA SER A 15 -31.51 -12.30 -38.12
C SER A 15 -31.19 -12.91 -36.74
N LEU A 16 -29.98 -13.42 -36.57
CA LEU A 16 -29.44 -13.76 -35.25
C LEU A 16 -29.23 -12.46 -34.46
N GLY A 17 -30.15 -12.16 -33.55
CA GLY A 17 -29.97 -11.09 -32.57
C GLY A 17 -28.78 -11.41 -31.67
N MET A 18 -27.68 -10.69 -31.83
CA MET A 18 -26.57 -10.74 -30.88
C MET A 18 -26.97 -9.96 -29.64
N SER A 19 -27.55 -10.63 -28.65
CA SER A 19 -27.71 -10.07 -27.32
C SER A 19 -26.34 -9.88 -26.69
N SER A 20 -25.93 -8.63 -26.52
CA SER A 20 -24.74 -8.27 -25.74
C SER A 20 -25.08 -8.46 -24.26
N ALA A 21 -24.68 -9.60 -23.70
CA ALA A 21 -24.71 -9.78 -22.25
C ALA A 21 -23.66 -8.86 -21.62
N SER A 22 -24.12 -7.81 -20.94
CA SER A 22 -23.24 -7.01 -20.07
C SER A 22 -22.97 -7.81 -18.81
N PHE A 23 -21.79 -8.42 -18.72
CA PHE A 23 -21.33 -8.99 -17.47
C PHE A 23 -20.87 -7.85 -16.56
N ALA A 24 -21.41 -7.79 -15.34
CA ALA A 24 -20.89 -6.90 -14.31
C ALA A 24 -19.42 -7.26 -14.07
N GLN A 25 -18.51 -6.33 -14.36
CA GLN A 25 -17.09 -6.54 -14.12
C GLN A 25 -16.87 -6.67 -12.62
N THR A 26 -16.41 -7.84 -12.16
CA THR A 26 -16.04 -8.02 -10.77
C THR A 26 -14.90 -7.07 -10.44
N VAL A 27 -15.06 -6.30 -9.37
CA VAL A 27 -13.99 -5.44 -8.89
C VAL A 27 -12.87 -6.36 -8.41
N GLN A 28 -11.69 -6.18 -8.99
CA GLN A 28 -10.50 -6.93 -8.64
C GLN A 28 -9.44 -5.99 -8.10
N HIS A 29 -8.79 -6.39 -7.01
CA HIS A 29 -7.75 -5.59 -6.35
C HIS A 29 -6.49 -6.43 -6.15
N ARG A 30 -5.35 -5.75 -6.25
CA ARG A 30 -4.10 -6.30 -5.74
C ARG A 30 -4.02 -6.05 -4.24
N VAL A 31 -3.37 -6.96 -3.53
CA VAL A 31 -3.18 -6.87 -2.08
C VAL A 31 -1.70 -6.66 -1.79
N LEU A 32 -1.39 -5.65 -0.99
CA LEU A 32 -0.08 -5.46 -0.39
C LEU A 32 -0.12 -6.02 1.03
N GLY A 33 0.80 -6.92 1.36
CA GLY A 33 0.87 -7.53 2.68
C GLY A 33 2.29 -7.81 3.12
N GLN A 34 2.49 -7.90 4.43
CA GLN A 34 3.74 -8.31 5.05
C GLN A 34 3.46 -9.47 6.01
N ASP A 35 4.18 -10.56 5.87
CA ASP A 35 4.09 -11.73 6.75
C ASP A 35 5.42 -12.49 6.77
N ARG A 36 5.72 -13.16 7.89
CA ARG A 36 6.87 -14.08 8.05
C ARG A 36 8.21 -13.57 7.49
N GLY A 37 8.51 -12.28 7.70
CA GLY A 37 9.77 -11.69 7.25
C GLY A 37 9.81 -11.31 5.77
N HIS A 38 8.67 -11.25 5.08
CA HIS A 38 8.55 -10.84 3.68
C HIS A 38 7.45 -9.80 3.50
N VAL A 39 7.60 -8.97 2.47
CA VAL A 39 6.54 -8.09 1.94
C VAL A 39 6.22 -8.50 0.52
N ALA A 40 4.94 -8.56 0.14
CA ALA A 40 4.51 -9.01 -1.17
C ALA A 40 3.34 -8.19 -1.74
N ILE A 41 3.30 -8.09 -3.07
CA ILE A 41 2.11 -7.71 -3.82
C ILE A 41 1.52 -8.99 -4.40
N VAL A 42 0.29 -9.31 -3.99
CA VAL A 42 -0.50 -10.41 -4.52
C VAL A 42 -1.45 -9.86 -5.56
N GLY A 43 -1.37 -10.42 -6.77
CA GLY A 43 -2.21 -10.12 -7.91
C GLY A 43 -3.66 -10.54 -7.71
N THR A 44 -4.52 -10.11 -8.64
CA THR A 44 -5.96 -10.39 -8.57
C THR A 44 -6.30 -11.87 -8.80
N ASP A 45 -5.36 -12.63 -9.38
CA ASP A 45 -5.43 -14.08 -9.57
C ASP A 45 -4.85 -14.86 -8.38
N GLY A 46 -4.47 -14.17 -7.29
CA GLY A 46 -3.87 -14.77 -6.10
C GLY A 46 -2.39 -15.11 -6.22
N LYS A 47 -1.72 -14.79 -7.34
CA LYS A 47 -0.28 -15.04 -7.50
C LYS A 47 0.54 -13.87 -6.95
N VAL A 48 1.73 -14.17 -6.45
CA VAL A 48 2.69 -13.12 -6.07
C VAL A 48 3.23 -12.46 -7.34
N GLU A 49 2.94 -11.17 -7.52
CA GLU A 49 3.49 -10.36 -8.62
C GLU A 49 4.90 -9.87 -8.29
N TRP A 50 5.20 -9.70 -7.00
CA TRP A 50 6.50 -9.29 -6.49
C TRP A 50 6.58 -9.48 -4.98
N ASP A 51 7.80 -9.68 -4.49
CA ASP A 51 8.15 -9.77 -3.09
C ASP A 51 9.53 -9.18 -2.79
N ALA A 52 9.79 -8.98 -1.50
CA ALA A 52 11.10 -8.69 -0.95
C ALA A 52 11.24 -9.20 0.49
N ASP A 53 12.48 -9.45 0.91
CA ASP A 53 12.81 -9.69 2.31
C ASP A 53 12.52 -8.45 3.16
N CYS A 54 11.87 -8.67 4.29
CA CYS A 54 11.46 -7.64 5.23
C CYS A 54 11.45 -8.21 6.65
N PRO A 55 12.63 -8.34 7.31
CA PRO A 55 12.80 -9.02 8.59
C PRO A 55 12.17 -8.30 9.80
N GLY A 56 11.39 -7.24 9.59
CA GLY A 56 10.71 -6.47 10.63
C GLY A 56 9.35 -7.04 11.01
N THR A 57 8.87 -6.65 12.19
CA THR A 57 7.47 -6.82 12.60
C THR A 57 6.58 -5.88 11.79
N ALA A 58 5.51 -6.42 11.21
CA ALA A 58 4.53 -5.64 10.46
C ALA A 58 3.59 -4.92 11.42
N HIS A 59 3.55 -3.60 11.36
CA HIS A 59 2.50 -2.80 12.02
C HIS A 59 1.74 -1.91 11.03
N ASP A 60 2.45 -1.32 10.07
CA ASP A 60 1.85 -0.50 9.03
C ASP A 60 2.60 -0.70 7.71
N ILE A 61 1.91 -0.49 6.58
CA ILE A 61 2.45 -0.62 5.24
C ILE A 61 1.64 0.19 4.24
N MET A 62 2.33 0.90 3.35
CA MET A 62 1.68 1.77 2.37
C MET A 62 2.33 1.67 1.00
N MET A 63 1.49 1.46 -0.03
CA MET A 63 1.88 1.70 -1.42
C MET A 63 1.88 3.19 -1.69
N LEU A 64 3.01 3.73 -2.13
CA LEU A 64 3.14 5.14 -2.51
C LEU A 64 2.74 5.35 -3.98
N PRO A 65 2.34 6.58 -4.38
CA PRO A 65 1.95 6.86 -5.77
C PRO A 65 3.02 6.57 -6.83
N ASN A 66 4.30 6.63 -6.46
CA ASN A 66 5.43 6.28 -7.33
C ASN A 66 5.68 4.76 -7.42
N GLY A 67 4.86 3.94 -6.77
CA GLY A 67 5.00 2.48 -6.70
C GLY A 67 5.99 1.99 -5.65
N ASN A 68 6.68 2.89 -4.93
CA ASN A 68 7.50 2.47 -3.80
C ASN A 68 6.61 2.05 -2.63
N ILE A 69 7.19 1.30 -1.69
CA ILE A 69 6.49 0.83 -0.51
C ILE A 69 7.12 1.52 0.71
N LEU A 70 6.28 2.17 1.51
CA LEU A 70 6.64 2.68 2.83
C LEU A 70 6.28 1.61 3.87
N LEU A 71 7.26 1.14 4.63
CA LEU A 71 7.10 0.02 5.56
C LEU A 71 8.15 0.05 6.67
N GLN A 72 8.07 -0.89 7.61
CA GLN A 72 9.11 -1.11 8.63
C GLN A 72 9.94 -2.33 8.30
N THR A 73 11.24 -2.24 8.58
CA THR A 73 12.16 -3.39 8.56
C THR A 73 12.70 -3.72 9.96
N GLY A 74 12.23 -2.98 10.99
CA GLY A 74 12.48 -3.20 12.41
C GLY A 74 11.55 -2.32 13.26
N GLY A 75 11.47 -2.57 14.57
CA GLY A 75 10.46 -1.94 15.43
C GLY A 75 10.56 -0.42 15.63
N SER A 76 11.69 0.20 15.26
CA SER A 76 11.96 1.64 15.46
C SER A 76 12.32 2.38 14.18
N ASN A 77 12.03 1.81 13.01
CA ASN A 77 12.33 2.44 11.73
C ASN A 77 11.12 2.56 10.83
N VAL A 78 11.26 3.44 9.84
CA VAL A 78 10.40 3.53 8.66
C VAL A 78 11.32 3.62 7.45
N VAL A 79 11.06 2.84 6.41
CA VAL A 79 11.85 2.84 5.17
C VAL A 79 10.93 2.98 3.96
N GLU A 80 11.43 3.66 2.93
CA GLU A 80 10.86 3.60 1.58
C GLU A 80 11.68 2.63 0.74
N MET A 81 11.06 1.54 0.30
CA MET A 81 11.67 0.54 -0.57
C MET A 81 11.12 0.68 -1.98
N ASN A 82 12.01 0.74 -2.97
CA ASN A 82 11.60 0.76 -4.38
C ASN A 82 11.30 -0.65 -4.92
N ARG A 83 10.73 -0.73 -6.12
CA ARG A 83 10.42 -2.01 -6.80
C ARG A 83 11.65 -2.86 -7.13
N MET A 84 12.85 -2.28 -7.11
CA MET A 84 14.14 -2.96 -7.27
C MET A 84 14.70 -3.49 -5.93
N ARG A 85 13.90 -3.45 -4.84
CA ARG A 85 14.26 -3.92 -3.50
C ARG A 85 15.35 -3.08 -2.82
N GLN A 86 15.51 -1.83 -3.24
CA GLN A 86 16.48 -0.90 -2.65
C GLN A 86 15.77 0.02 -1.66
N ILE A 87 16.41 0.26 -0.51
CA ILE A 87 15.97 1.30 0.42
C ILE A 87 16.42 2.66 -0.12
N VAL A 88 15.47 3.49 -0.52
CA VAL A 88 15.73 4.82 -1.12
C VAL A 88 15.51 5.97 -0.13
N TRP A 89 14.87 5.69 1.00
CA TRP A 89 14.74 6.61 2.13
C TRP A 89 14.60 5.83 3.44
N ARG A 90 15.08 6.41 4.55
CA ARG A 90 15.05 5.79 5.88
C ARG A 90 14.90 6.85 6.97
N TRP A 91 14.09 6.52 7.97
CA TRP A 91 14.07 7.16 9.28
C TRP A 91 14.34 6.12 10.36
N ASP A 92 15.29 6.42 11.24
CA ASP A 92 15.56 5.63 12.44
C ASP A 92 15.16 6.46 13.66
N ALA A 93 14.07 6.07 14.32
CA ALA A 93 13.62 6.72 15.53
C ALA A 93 14.63 6.47 16.67
N LYS A 94 15.07 7.55 17.32
CA LYS A 94 16.00 7.52 18.45
C LYS A 94 15.38 8.18 19.67
N PRO A 95 15.77 7.79 20.90
CA PRO A 95 15.28 8.43 22.11
C PRO A 95 15.57 9.93 22.09
N LYS A 96 14.58 10.75 22.45
CA LYS A 96 14.70 12.19 22.58
C LYS A 96 14.81 12.56 24.05
N ALA A 97 15.90 13.23 24.42
CA ALA A 97 16.13 13.70 25.78
C ALA A 97 14.91 14.49 26.33
N PRO A 98 14.53 14.30 27.61
CA PRO A 98 15.25 13.53 28.62
C PRO A 98 14.98 12.02 28.60
N TYR A 99 14.19 11.51 27.64
CA TYR A 99 13.93 10.08 27.51
C TYR A 99 15.13 9.37 26.85
N ASP A 100 15.57 8.27 27.46
CA ASP A 100 16.69 7.43 27.01
C ASP A 100 16.29 5.95 26.79
N GLY A 101 15.00 5.63 26.98
CA GLY A 101 14.47 4.28 26.83
C GLY A 101 14.17 3.88 25.39
N ARG A 102 13.50 2.74 25.23
CA ARG A 102 13.14 2.16 23.94
C ARG A 102 12.11 3.01 23.17
N VAL A 103 12.36 3.24 21.89
CA VAL A 103 11.40 3.87 20.98
C VAL A 103 10.88 2.81 20.02
N GLU A 104 9.57 2.77 19.81
CA GLU A 104 8.93 2.00 18.76
C GLU A 104 8.09 2.91 17.87
N VAL A 105 7.94 2.49 16.62
CA VAL A 105 7.05 3.11 15.65
C VAL A 105 5.98 2.08 15.30
N HIS A 106 4.72 2.48 15.34
CA HIS A 106 3.59 1.59 15.00
C HIS A 106 2.67 2.15 13.92
N ALA A 107 2.77 3.44 13.60
CA ALA A 107 1.95 4.08 12.58
C ALA A 107 2.78 5.13 11.85
N PHE A 108 2.65 5.17 10.52
CA PHE A 108 3.32 6.16 9.68
C PHE A 108 2.62 6.32 8.34
N GLN A 109 2.73 7.51 7.76
CA GLN A 109 2.07 7.81 6.49
C GLN A 109 2.86 8.86 5.71
N ARG A 110 3.05 8.63 4.41
CA ARG A 110 3.46 9.68 3.48
C ARG A 110 2.30 10.67 3.30
N LEU A 111 2.52 11.93 3.66
CA LEU A 111 1.55 13.00 3.50
C LEU A 111 1.55 13.53 2.06
N LYS A 112 0.48 14.24 1.69
CA LYS A 112 0.36 14.89 0.37
C LYS A 112 1.45 15.93 0.11
N THR A 113 2.03 16.51 1.16
CA THR A 113 3.16 17.46 1.07
C THR A 113 4.47 16.78 0.65
N GLY A 114 4.57 15.46 0.76
CA GLY A 114 5.80 14.69 0.57
C GLY A 114 6.53 14.38 1.88
N ASP A 115 6.15 15.01 2.99
CA ASP A 115 6.66 14.68 4.32
C ASP A 115 6.09 13.34 4.80
N THR A 116 6.78 12.68 5.72
CA THR A 116 6.34 11.42 6.33
C THR A 116 5.93 11.68 7.77
N MET A 117 4.66 11.46 8.08
CA MET A 117 4.15 11.44 9.45
C MET A 117 4.58 10.12 10.11
N ILE A 118 5.10 10.19 11.33
CA ILE A 118 5.58 9.04 12.11
C ILE A 118 5.15 9.21 13.57
N ALA A 119 4.46 8.21 14.11
CA ALA A 119 4.14 8.14 15.53
C ALA A 119 5.24 7.39 16.30
N GLU A 120 5.95 8.10 17.19
CA GLU A 120 7.03 7.54 18.00
C GLU A 120 6.56 7.31 19.45
N SER A 121 6.31 6.04 19.80
CA SER A 121 6.06 5.60 21.17
C SER A 121 7.33 5.74 22.03
N GLY A 122 7.18 5.92 23.34
CA GLY A 122 8.30 6.23 24.25
C GLY A 122 8.72 7.71 24.20
N ASN A 123 9.05 8.22 23.00
CA ASN A 123 9.22 9.65 22.76
C ASN A 123 7.91 10.43 22.94
N LYS A 124 6.74 9.75 22.86
CA LYS A 124 5.40 10.32 23.06
C LYS A 124 5.14 11.50 22.13
N ARG A 125 5.35 11.30 20.83
CA ARG A 125 5.13 12.34 19.83
C ARG A 125 4.71 11.77 18.48
N ILE A 126 4.02 12.60 17.72
CA ILE A 126 3.86 12.46 16.28
C ILE A 126 4.77 13.50 15.63
N ILE A 127 5.59 13.09 14.68
CA ILE A 127 6.48 13.98 13.92
C ILE A 127 6.13 13.94 12.44
N GLU A 128 6.37 15.05 11.75
CA GLU A 128 6.42 15.09 10.28
C GLU A 128 7.89 15.26 9.87
N VAL A 129 8.40 14.32 9.08
CA VAL A 129 9.79 14.27 8.61
C VAL A 129 9.85 14.54 7.12
N SER A 130 10.61 15.54 6.71
CA SER A 130 10.78 15.89 5.31
C SER A 130 11.54 14.83 4.52
N PRO A 131 11.48 14.83 3.17
CA PRO A 131 12.27 13.93 2.35
C PRO A 131 13.78 14.00 2.61
N SER A 132 14.29 15.15 3.08
CA SER A 132 15.69 15.32 3.47
C SER A 132 16.01 14.82 4.89
N GLY A 133 15.06 14.18 5.58
CA GLY A 133 15.24 13.63 6.92
C GLY A 133 15.18 14.66 8.05
N LYS A 134 14.54 15.82 7.84
CA LYS A 134 14.39 16.85 8.88
C LYS A 134 13.01 16.79 9.52
N ILE A 135 12.93 16.86 10.84
CA ILE A 135 11.64 17.06 11.54
C ILE A 135 11.17 18.47 11.26
N VAL A 136 10.04 18.62 10.56
CA VAL A 136 9.43 19.92 10.22
C VAL A 136 8.25 20.27 11.13
N ARG A 137 7.67 19.26 11.80
CA ARG A 137 6.62 19.42 12.79
C ARG A 137 6.71 18.36 13.87
N GLU A 138 6.30 18.71 15.08
CA GLU A 138 6.17 17.79 16.20
C GLU A 138 4.88 18.11 16.97
N VAL A 139 4.13 17.06 17.33
CA VAL A 139 2.93 17.14 18.18
C VAL A 139 3.12 16.17 19.35
N PRO A 140 3.08 16.62 20.61
CA PRO A 140 3.22 15.74 21.77
C PRO A 140 1.97 14.87 21.95
N ILE A 141 2.18 13.64 22.43
CA ILE A 141 1.12 12.71 22.83
C ILE A 141 1.11 12.65 24.36
N GLN A 142 -0.06 12.78 24.97
CA GLN A 142 -0.24 12.53 26.40
C GLN A 142 -0.74 11.09 26.61
N VAL A 143 -0.04 10.36 27.48
CA VAL A 143 -0.36 8.96 27.83
C VAL A 143 -0.27 8.80 29.34
N ASP A 144 -1.32 8.27 29.97
CA ASP A 144 -1.41 8.13 31.43
C ASP A 144 -0.47 7.06 31.98
N LYS A 145 -0.26 5.98 31.21
CA LYS A 145 0.63 4.87 31.57
C LYS A 145 1.56 4.56 30.39
N PRO A 146 2.59 5.38 30.16
CA PRO A 146 3.46 5.27 28.99
C PRO A 146 4.11 3.90 28.89
N ASP A 147 4.09 3.34 27.70
CA ASP A 147 4.77 2.10 27.35
C ASP A 147 5.05 2.10 25.85
N PRO A 148 6.33 2.10 25.44
CA PRO A 148 6.73 2.12 24.04
C PRO A 148 5.99 1.11 23.17
N HIS A 149 5.58 -0.02 23.75
CA HIS A 149 4.91 -1.10 23.04
C HIS A 149 3.44 -0.89 22.75
N ARG A 150 2.76 0.03 23.44
CA ARG A 150 1.30 0.20 23.30
C ARG A 150 0.85 1.64 23.05
N ASP A 151 1.70 2.64 23.27
CA ASP A 151 1.29 4.06 23.23
C ASP A 151 0.54 4.45 21.93
N THR A 152 0.94 3.87 20.78
CA THR A 152 0.39 4.23 19.46
C THR A 152 -0.02 3.02 18.63
N ARG A 153 -0.22 1.84 19.25
CA ARG A 153 -0.73 0.66 18.54
C ARG A 153 -2.23 0.80 18.29
N MET A 154 -2.67 0.35 17.11
CA MET A 154 -4.08 0.17 16.75
C MET A 154 -4.46 -1.30 16.77
#